data_AF-A0A1A3EBH8-F1
#
_entry.id   AF-A0A1A3EBH8-F1
#
_cell.length_a   1.000
_cell.length_b   1.000
_cell.length_c   1.000
_cell.angle_alpha   90.00
_cell.angle_beta   90.00
_cell.angle_gamma   90.00
#
_symmetry.space_group_name_H-M   'P 1'
#
loop_
_entity.id
_entity.type
_entity.pdbx_description
1 polymer ?
#
loop_
_entity_poly.entity_id
_entity_poly.type
_entity_poly.pdbx_seq_one_letter_code
_entity_poly.pdbx_strand_id
1 'polypeptide(L)'
;MSLVAGRGPLSSDPAGHFSPAIPDDVVYVEPHPRRVQAVKDGRLVIDTEGALMVHRRGRPLSYVFAADEVGDLPSEPEPAAPGFVQVPWDAVDTWLEEGRKLVHYPPNPYHRVDCRPTQRRLRVRVAGTTLVDTDDTVILFETSLAPRLYVDPAHVRTDLLRRSETTSYCNYKGFATYWSFVSGEHVVEDVAWSYPGPPPESVPIKGFLSFDDTRVDVLAELPVSGRS
;
A
#
# COMPACT_ATOMS: atom_id res chain seq x y z
N MET A 1 4.85 -8.07 -11.14
CA MET A 1 4.84 -8.11 -9.66
C MET A 1 3.76 -7.15 -9.19
N SER A 2 2.91 -7.54 -8.24
CA SER A 2 1.98 -6.59 -7.64
C SER A 2 2.76 -5.61 -6.77
N LEU A 3 2.67 -4.31 -7.05
CA LEU A 3 3.34 -3.23 -6.31
C LEU A 3 2.91 -3.15 -4.83
N VAL A 4 1.92 -3.95 -4.40
CA VAL A 4 1.30 -3.89 -3.08
C VAL A 4 1.42 -5.19 -2.27
N ALA A 5 1.92 -6.28 -2.86
CA ALA A 5 2.06 -7.56 -2.15
C ALA A 5 3.37 -7.58 -1.34
N GLY A 6 3.28 -7.24 -0.06
CA GLY A 6 4.44 -7.20 0.85
C GLY A 6 4.95 -8.58 1.29
N ARG A 7 6.25 -8.69 1.53
CA ARG A 7 6.98 -9.85 2.09
C ARG A 7 6.97 -9.92 3.63
N GLY A 8 5.81 -9.66 4.24
CA GLY A 8 5.66 -9.62 5.70
C GLY A 8 5.80 -11.00 6.35
N PRO A 9 5.89 -11.08 7.70
CA PRO A 9 6.11 -12.34 8.42
C PRO A 9 5.07 -13.43 8.11
N LEU A 10 3.81 -13.04 7.88
CA LEU A 10 2.71 -13.93 7.52
C LEU A 10 2.36 -13.85 6.01
N SER A 11 3.26 -13.36 5.15
CA SER A 11 3.05 -13.42 3.71
C SER A 11 3.30 -14.83 3.16
N SER A 12 2.92 -15.07 1.91
CA SER A 12 3.27 -16.32 1.20
C SER A 12 4.77 -16.42 0.88
N ASP A 13 5.49 -15.30 0.85
CA ASP A 13 6.92 -15.20 0.56
C ASP A 13 7.62 -14.20 1.52
N PRO A 14 7.81 -14.56 2.81
CA PRO A 14 8.36 -13.65 3.80
C PRO A 14 9.80 -13.24 3.48
N ALA A 15 10.20 -12.03 3.89
CA ALA A 15 11.58 -11.54 3.75
C ALA A 15 12.54 -12.17 4.78
N GLY A 16 12.00 -12.67 5.89
CA GLY A 16 12.75 -13.33 6.96
C GLY A 16 12.28 -14.77 7.21
N HIS A 17 12.80 -15.40 8.25
CA HIS A 17 12.41 -16.74 8.68
C HIS A 17 12.11 -16.74 10.20
N PHE A 18 11.17 -17.57 10.62
CA PHE A 18 10.92 -17.81 12.04
C PHE A 18 11.96 -18.78 12.61
N SER A 19 12.43 -18.50 13.83
CA SER A 19 13.31 -19.39 14.58
C SER A 19 12.83 -19.47 16.04
N PRO A 20 12.24 -20.60 16.49
CA PRO A 20 11.95 -21.79 15.69
C PRO A 20 10.88 -21.54 14.61
N ALA A 21 10.77 -22.45 13.65
CA ALA A 21 9.70 -22.41 12.65
C ALA A 21 8.32 -22.48 13.33
N ILE A 22 7.33 -21.81 12.74
CA ILE A 22 5.94 -21.85 13.19
C ILE A 22 5.09 -22.73 12.26
N PRO A 23 3.98 -23.34 12.74
CA PRO A 23 3.05 -24.08 11.89
C PRO A 23 2.47 -23.25 10.73
N ASP A 24 2.11 -23.90 9.62
CA ASP A 24 1.59 -23.21 8.43
C ASP A 24 0.19 -22.61 8.64
N ASP A 25 -0.59 -23.16 9.59
CA ASP A 25 -1.96 -22.78 9.92
C ASP A 25 -2.05 -21.76 11.08
N VAL A 26 -0.93 -21.14 11.45
CA VAL A 26 -0.91 -20.12 12.51
C VAL A 26 -1.83 -18.95 12.15
N VAL A 27 -2.69 -18.61 13.09
CA VAL A 27 -3.54 -17.43 13.10
C VAL A 27 -3.14 -16.56 14.28
N TYR A 28 -2.90 -15.28 14.03
CA TYR A 28 -2.70 -14.29 15.08
C TYR A 28 -3.95 -13.41 15.18
N VAL A 29 -4.59 -13.43 16.34
CA VAL A 29 -5.78 -12.63 16.64
C VAL A 29 -5.41 -11.61 17.71
N GLU A 30 -5.73 -10.35 17.47
CA GLU A 30 -5.49 -9.26 18.42
C GLU A 30 -6.73 -8.36 18.55
N PRO A 31 -6.94 -7.72 19.72
CA PRO A 31 -7.89 -6.62 19.83
C PRO A 31 -7.54 -5.50 18.85
N HIS A 32 -8.55 -4.92 18.22
CA HIS A 32 -8.40 -3.74 17.37
C HIS A 32 -9.10 -2.55 18.03
N PRO A 33 -8.42 -1.81 18.93
CA PRO A 33 -9.02 -0.79 19.78
C PRO A 33 -9.27 0.53 19.02
N ARG A 34 -9.81 0.42 17.81
CA ARG A 34 -10.25 1.53 16.97
C ARG A 34 -11.73 1.34 16.71
N ARG A 35 -12.47 2.44 16.66
CA ARG A 35 -13.89 2.42 16.31
C ARG A 35 -14.05 2.00 14.86
N VAL A 36 -14.68 0.85 14.65
CA VAL A 36 -15.03 0.30 13.34
C VAL A 36 -16.53 0.46 13.13
N GLN A 37 -16.91 0.96 11.96
CA GLN A 37 -18.31 1.15 11.59
C GLN A 37 -18.60 0.53 10.23
N ALA A 38 -19.80 0.00 10.07
CA ALA A 38 -20.31 -0.50 8.80
C ALA A 38 -21.63 0.18 8.46
N VAL A 39 -21.79 0.61 7.21
CA VAL A 39 -22.99 1.27 6.69
C VAL A 39 -23.57 0.44 5.55
N LYS A 40 -24.88 0.17 5.62
CA LYS A 40 -25.64 -0.54 4.59
C LYS A 40 -26.97 0.18 4.34
N ASP A 41 -27.31 0.43 3.08
CA ASP A 41 -28.49 1.18 2.65
C ASP A 41 -28.62 2.55 3.36
N GLY A 42 -27.48 3.20 3.58
CA GLY A 42 -27.38 4.48 4.29
C GLY A 42 -27.60 4.40 5.80
N ARG A 43 -27.71 3.20 6.39
CA ARG A 43 -27.89 2.97 7.82
C ARG A 43 -26.64 2.37 8.45
N LEU A 44 -26.31 2.83 9.64
CA LEU A 44 -25.26 2.26 10.47
C LEU A 44 -25.72 0.89 10.99
N VAL A 45 -25.00 -0.17 10.63
CA VAL A 45 -25.34 -1.57 10.97
C VAL A 45 -24.31 -2.23 11.90
N ILE A 46 -23.09 -1.70 11.97
CA ILE A 46 -22.08 -2.03 12.99
C ILE A 46 -21.46 -0.71 13.46
N ASP A 47 -21.25 -0.57 14.77
CA ASP A 47 -20.51 0.53 15.39
C ASP A 47 -19.92 0.07 16.71
N THR A 48 -18.63 -0.27 16.72
CA THR A 48 -17.99 -0.89 17.88
C THR A 48 -16.50 -0.55 17.96
N GLU A 49 -15.96 -0.54 19.18
CA GLU A 49 -14.51 -0.55 19.48
C GLU A 49 -14.04 -1.97 19.88
N GLY A 50 -14.95 -2.94 19.88
CA GLY A 50 -14.73 -4.33 20.30
C GLY A 50 -14.31 -5.28 19.19
N ALA A 51 -14.00 -4.77 17.99
CA ALA A 51 -13.54 -5.61 16.89
C ALA A 51 -12.19 -6.28 17.21
N LEU A 52 -12.00 -7.50 16.70
CA LEU A 52 -10.68 -8.15 16.66
C LEU A 52 -10.14 -8.11 15.23
N MET A 53 -8.82 -8.05 15.10
CA MET A 53 -8.10 -8.20 13.85
C MET A 53 -7.55 -9.62 13.74
N VAL A 54 -7.78 -10.25 12.60
CA VAL A 54 -7.27 -11.60 12.33
C VAL A 54 -6.22 -11.56 11.23
N HIS A 55 -5.05 -12.10 11.57
CA HIS A 55 -3.90 -12.24 10.68
C HIS A 55 -3.73 -13.70 10.29
N ARG A 56 -3.75 -13.97 8.98
CA ARG A 56 -3.61 -15.31 8.41
C ARG A 56 -2.56 -15.32 7.33
N ARG A 57 -1.82 -16.43 7.26
CA ARG A 57 -0.77 -16.58 6.25
C ARG A 57 -1.34 -16.49 4.84
N GLY A 58 -0.76 -15.59 4.03
CA GLY A 58 -1.15 -15.41 2.63
C GLY A 58 -2.57 -14.89 2.39
N ARG A 59 -3.24 -14.36 3.42
CA ARG A 59 -4.57 -13.75 3.32
C ARG A 59 -4.52 -12.26 3.69
N PRO A 60 -5.40 -11.43 3.12
CA PRO A 60 -5.63 -10.08 3.64
C PRO A 60 -6.08 -10.14 5.11
N LEU A 61 -5.83 -9.04 5.83
CA LEU A 61 -6.38 -8.86 7.17
C LEU A 61 -7.90 -8.84 7.13
N SER A 62 -8.54 -9.25 8.22
CA SER A 62 -9.98 -9.19 8.39
C SER A 62 -10.35 -8.73 9.79
N TYR A 63 -11.40 -7.91 9.90
CA TYR A 63 -12.08 -7.69 11.16
C TYR A 63 -12.99 -8.89 11.47
N VAL A 64 -13.12 -9.20 12.75
CA VAL A 64 -14.19 -10.05 13.27
C VAL A 64 -14.87 -9.33 14.44
N PHE A 65 -16.16 -9.55 14.60
CA PHE A 65 -17.04 -8.82 15.51
C PHE A 65 -17.74 -9.80 16.44
N ALA A 66 -18.19 -9.35 17.62
CA ALA A 66 -19.00 -10.22 18.46
C ALA A 66 -20.28 -10.63 17.71
N ALA A 67 -20.69 -11.90 17.82
CA ALA A 67 -21.78 -12.44 17.02
C ALA A 67 -23.12 -11.71 17.24
N ASP A 68 -23.33 -11.12 18.41
CA ASP A 68 -24.51 -10.33 18.78
C ASP A 68 -24.46 -8.87 18.27
N GLU A 69 -23.32 -8.39 17.79
CA GLU A 69 -23.15 -7.03 17.26
C GLU A 69 -23.45 -6.90 15.75
N VAL A 70 -23.47 -8.01 14.99
CA VAL A 70 -23.58 -7.97 13.51
C VAL A 70 -25.01 -8.01 12.98
N GLY A 71 -26.00 -8.25 13.85
CA GLY A 71 -27.41 -8.36 13.48
C GLY A 71 -27.67 -9.43 12.41
N ASP A 72 -28.44 -9.08 11.38
CA ASP A 72 -28.82 -9.98 10.27
C ASP A 72 -27.80 -10.00 9.11
N LEU A 73 -26.61 -9.40 9.30
CA LEU A 73 -25.58 -9.42 8.26
C LEU A 73 -25.11 -10.87 8.00
N PRO A 74 -24.85 -11.24 6.73
CA PRO A 74 -24.21 -12.52 6.45
C PRO A 74 -22.88 -12.58 7.20
N SER A 75 -22.63 -13.69 7.88
CA SER A 75 -21.44 -13.86 8.69
C SER A 75 -21.06 -15.32 8.84
N GLU A 76 -19.78 -15.56 9.08
CA GLU A 76 -19.21 -16.89 9.33
C GLU A 76 -18.49 -16.90 10.69
N PRO A 77 -18.65 -17.94 11.52
CA PRO A 77 -17.91 -18.04 12.79
C PRO A 77 -16.40 -18.00 12.57
N GLU A 78 -15.68 -17.28 13.42
CA GLU A 78 -14.21 -17.22 13.42
C GLU A 78 -13.64 -18.32 14.34
N PRO A 79 -13.09 -19.43 13.82
CA PRO A 79 -12.65 -20.55 14.66
C PRO A 79 -11.51 -20.18 15.62
N ALA A 80 -10.71 -19.18 15.26
CA ALA A 80 -9.61 -18.69 16.11
C ALA A 80 -10.07 -17.72 17.21
N ALA A 81 -11.34 -17.30 17.19
CA ALA A 81 -11.93 -16.40 18.19
C ALA A 81 -13.39 -16.80 18.49
N PRO A 82 -13.62 -17.79 19.37
CA PRO A 82 -14.96 -18.24 19.73
C PRO A 82 -15.86 -17.09 20.20
N GLY A 83 -17.09 -17.04 19.68
CA GLY A 83 -18.04 -15.95 19.95
C GLY A 83 -17.93 -14.77 18.98
N PHE A 84 -16.91 -14.75 18.11
CA PHE A 84 -16.75 -13.75 17.06
C PHE A 84 -17.10 -14.34 15.69
N VAL A 85 -17.52 -13.46 14.79
CA VAL A 85 -17.87 -13.78 13.41
C VAL A 85 -17.20 -12.82 12.44
N GLN A 86 -16.87 -13.33 11.25
CA GLN A 86 -16.41 -12.53 10.13
C GLN A 86 -17.61 -12.13 9.27
N VAL A 87 -17.73 -10.83 8.98
CA VAL A 87 -18.68 -10.31 8.00
C VAL A 87 -17.95 -10.15 6.66
N PRO A 88 -18.48 -10.68 5.53
CA PRO A 88 -17.90 -10.46 4.21
C PRO A 88 -17.76 -8.96 3.90
N TRP A 89 -16.65 -8.57 3.28
CA TRP A 89 -16.36 -7.15 3.04
C TRP A 89 -17.43 -6.44 2.20
N ASP A 90 -18.02 -7.16 1.25
CA ASP A 90 -19.06 -6.73 0.31
C ASP A 90 -20.49 -6.86 0.88
N ALA A 91 -20.66 -7.31 2.12
CA ALA A 91 -21.97 -7.40 2.77
C ALA A 91 -22.61 -6.03 3.09
N VAL A 92 -21.80 -4.96 3.04
CA VAL A 92 -22.13 -3.58 3.39
C VAL A 92 -21.56 -2.61 2.36
N ASP A 93 -22.10 -1.39 2.29
CA ASP A 93 -21.73 -0.41 1.27
C ASP A 93 -20.45 0.37 1.63
N THR A 94 -20.20 0.55 2.92
CA THR A 94 -19.08 1.37 3.40
C THR A 94 -18.60 0.89 4.77
N TRP A 95 -17.29 0.68 4.85
CA TRP A 95 -16.55 0.49 6.09
C TRP A 95 -15.86 1.79 6.49
N LEU A 96 -15.90 2.12 7.78
CA LEU A 96 -15.18 3.24 8.37
C LEU A 96 -14.32 2.73 9.53
N GLU A 97 -13.11 3.28 9.66
CA GLU A 97 -12.28 3.15 10.87
C GLU A 97 -11.94 4.57 11.34
N GLU A 98 -12.34 4.94 12.55
CA GLU A 98 -12.13 6.30 13.08
C GLU A 98 -12.61 7.41 12.12
N GLY A 99 -13.73 7.17 11.44
CA GLY A 99 -14.29 8.07 10.44
C GLY A 99 -13.61 8.04 9.06
N ARG A 100 -12.52 7.31 8.89
CA ARG A 100 -11.87 7.10 7.59
C ARG A 100 -12.57 6.01 6.80
N LYS A 101 -13.04 6.32 5.60
CA LYS A 101 -13.56 5.31 4.66
C LYS A 101 -12.47 4.34 4.21
N LEU A 102 -12.78 3.04 4.32
CA LEU A 102 -11.94 1.93 3.85
C LEU A 102 -12.44 1.44 2.48
N VAL A 103 -11.56 0.81 1.70
CA VAL A 103 -11.87 0.43 0.30
C VAL A 103 -11.91 -1.08 0.07
N HIS A 104 -10.88 -1.83 0.48
CA HIS A 104 -10.76 -3.26 0.13
C HIS A 104 -10.61 -4.21 1.32
N TYR A 105 -9.90 -3.79 2.36
CA TYR A 105 -9.63 -4.58 3.56
C TYR A 105 -9.09 -3.65 4.66
N PRO A 106 -9.09 -4.10 5.93
CA PRO A 106 -8.53 -3.36 7.06
C PRO A 106 -7.07 -2.95 6.85
N PRO A 107 -6.67 -1.71 7.18
CA PRO A 107 -5.26 -1.34 7.28
C PRO A 107 -4.55 -2.15 8.36
N ASN A 108 -3.30 -2.55 8.10
CA ASN A 108 -2.47 -3.24 9.08
C ASN A 108 -1.94 -2.24 10.13
N PRO A 109 -2.20 -2.43 11.43
CA PRO A 109 -1.73 -1.51 12.48
C PRO A 109 -0.21 -1.45 12.61
N TYR A 110 0.51 -2.46 12.10
CA TYR A 110 1.97 -2.53 12.09
C TYR A 110 2.60 -2.02 10.78
N HIS A 111 1.79 -1.60 9.81
CA HIS A 111 2.31 -1.06 8.56
C HIS A 111 2.86 0.34 8.78
N ARG A 112 4.06 0.58 8.26
CA ARG A 112 4.73 1.87 8.35
C ARG A 112 5.15 2.31 6.96
N VAL A 113 4.99 3.60 6.72
CA VAL A 113 5.61 4.32 5.62
C VAL A 113 6.58 5.31 6.25
N ASP A 114 7.85 5.26 5.84
CA ASP A 114 8.89 6.18 6.27
C ASP A 114 9.51 6.85 5.05
N CYS A 115 9.33 8.16 4.93
CA CYS A 115 9.84 8.95 3.82
C CYS A 115 11.03 9.80 4.31
N ARG A 116 12.18 9.66 3.67
CA ARG A 116 13.41 10.38 4.03
C ARG A 116 14.00 11.09 2.81
N PRO A 117 14.31 12.39 2.90
CA PRO A 117 15.21 13.01 1.94
C PRO A 117 16.52 12.23 1.87
N THR A 118 17.06 12.06 0.67
CA THR A 118 18.31 11.34 0.45
C THR A 118 19.09 11.93 -0.72
N GLN A 119 20.36 11.56 -0.84
CA GLN A 119 21.24 11.93 -1.95
C GLN A 119 21.56 10.74 -2.85
N ARG A 120 20.71 9.70 -2.83
CA ARG A 120 20.84 8.58 -3.76
C ARG A 120 20.50 9.08 -5.16
N ARG A 121 21.43 8.92 -6.10
CA ARG A 121 21.22 9.38 -7.47
C ARG A 121 20.26 8.45 -8.18
N LEU A 122 19.14 9.00 -8.65
CA LEU A 122 18.14 8.32 -9.47
C LEU A 122 18.40 8.64 -10.94
N ARG A 123 18.66 7.59 -11.72
CA ARG A 123 18.66 7.65 -13.19
C ARG A 123 17.56 6.77 -13.74
N VAL A 124 16.72 7.35 -14.59
CA VAL A 124 15.62 6.64 -15.26
C VAL A 124 15.74 6.81 -16.76
N ARG A 125 15.78 5.70 -17.50
CA ARG A 125 15.79 5.70 -18.96
C ARG A 125 14.66 4.85 -19.54
N VAL A 126 14.07 5.34 -20.63
CA VAL A 126 13.02 4.65 -21.38
C VAL A 126 13.43 4.67 -22.85
N ALA A 127 13.58 3.49 -23.45
CA ALA A 127 13.98 3.34 -24.84
C ALA A 127 15.21 4.20 -25.23
N GLY A 128 16.23 4.23 -24.37
CA GLY A 128 17.45 5.04 -24.56
C GLY A 128 17.33 6.53 -24.23
N THR A 129 16.14 7.04 -23.95
CA THR A 129 15.89 8.43 -23.57
C THR A 129 15.98 8.60 -22.05
N THR A 130 16.73 9.59 -21.57
CA THR A 130 16.82 9.87 -20.12
C THR A 130 15.63 10.73 -19.68
N LEU A 131 14.83 10.19 -18.74
CA LEU A 131 13.69 10.89 -18.13
C LEU A 131 14.06 11.64 -16.85
N VAL A 132 14.97 11.07 -16.06
CA VAL A 132 15.41 11.59 -14.77
C VAL A 132 16.90 11.33 -14.62
N ASP A 133 17.63 12.33 -14.14
CA ASP A 133 19.00 12.18 -13.63
C ASP A 133 19.24 13.24 -12.54
N THR A 134 19.00 12.87 -11.29
CA THR A 134 19.13 13.76 -10.12
C THR A 134 19.48 12.98 -8.87
N ASP A 135 20.11 13.62 -7.88
CA ASP A 135 20.30 13.11 -6.53
C ASP A 135 19.36 13.75 -5.50
N ASP A 136 18.58 14.75 -5.89
CA ASP A 136 17.53 15.36 -5.05
C ASP A 136 16.28 14.47 -5.05
N THR A 137 16.24 13.52 -4.11
CA THR A 137 15.21 12.48 -4.04
C THR A 137 14.73 12.23 -2.62
N VAL A 138 13.55 11.63 -2.51
CA VAL A 138 13.01 11.08 -1.27
C VAL A 138 12.99 9.57 -1.37
N ILE A 139 13.65 8.87 -0.46
CA ILE A 139 13.50 7.42 -0.33
C ILE A 139 12.31 7.09 0.57
N LEU A 140 11.44 6.22 0.07
CA LEU A 140 10.31 5.67 0.81
C LEU A 140 10.62 4.23 1.20
N PHE A 141 10.58 3.97 2.49
CA PHE A 141 10.55 2.64 3.08
C PHE A 141 9.12 2.31 3.44
N GLU A 142 8.65 1.14 3.02
CA GLU A 142 7.32 0.66 3.34
C GLU A 142 7.41 -0.75 3.88
N THR A 143 6.65 -1.04 4.94
CA THR A 143 6.68 -2.35 5.59
C THR A 143 6.57 -3.46 4.54
N SER A 144 7.60 -4.29 4.51
CA SER A 144 7.67 -5.48 3.67
C SER A 144 7.73 -5.24 2.15
N LEU A 145 8.02 -4.03 1.69
CA LEU A 145 8.27 -3.72 0.28
C LEU A 145 9.71 -3.24 0.05
N ALA A 146 10.18 -3.40 -1.19
CA ALA A 146 11.47 -2.84 -1.60
C ALA A 146 11.43 -1.30 -1.51
N PRO A 147 12.51 -0.63 -1.05
CA PRO A 147 12.56 0.82 -1.02
C PRO A 147 12.39 1.42 -2.41
N ARG A 148 11.66 2.53 -2.50
CA ARG A 148 11.43 3.25 -3.76
C ARG A 148 11.91 4.70 -3.63
N LEU A 149 12.58 5.21 -4.67
CA LEU A 149 12.91 6.62 -4.77
C LEU A 149 11.76 7.36 -5.44
N TYR A 150 11.35 8.45 -4.80
CA TYR A 150 10.42 9.43 -5.32
C TYR A 150 11.20 10.70 -5.65
N VAL A 151 10.82 11.34 -6.75
CA VAL A 151 11.47 12.55 -7.26
C VAL A 151 10.42 13.62 -7.56
N ASP A 152 10.78 14.87 -7.25
CA ASP A 152 9.95 16.03 -7.60
C ASP A 152 9.80 16.11 -9.14
N PRO A 153 8.59 16.36 -9.67
CA PRO A 153 8.36 16.51 -11.11
C PRO A 153 9.29 17.53 -11.79
N ALA A 154 9.82 18.52 -11.08
CA ALA A 154 10.78 19.48 -11.62
C ALA A 154 12.09 18.85 -12.12
N HIS A 155 12.47 17.67 -11.61
CA HIS A 155 13.64 16.91 -12.06
C HIS A 155 13.31 15.85 -13.11
N VAL A 156 12.05 15.80 -13.58
CA VAL A 156 11.56 14.83 -14.54
C VAL A 156 11.27 15.53 -15.87
N ARG A 157 11.64 14.89 -16.99
CA ARG A 157 11.20 15.29 -18.34
C ARG A 157 9.70 15.01 -18.54
N THR A 158 8.85 15.75 -17.83
CA THR A 158 7.38 15.59 -17.86
C THR A 158 6.77 15.94 -19.21
N ASP A 159 7.50 16.67 -20.08
CA ASP A 159 7.14 16.91 -21.48
C ASP A 159 7.04 15.61 -22.30
N LEU A 160 7.69 14.54 -21.83
CA LEU A 160 7.65 13.21 -22.43
C LEU A 160 6.67 12.26 -21.70
N LEU A 161 5.88 12.77 -20.76
CA LEU A 161 4.92 11.99 -19.99
C LEU A 161 3.48 12.41 -20.30
N ARG A 162 2.62 11.42 -20.48
CA ARG A 162 1.17 11.60 -20.61
C ARG A 162 0.47 10.84 -19.50
N ARG A 163 -0.47 11.49 -18.80
CA ARG A 163 -1.29 10.84 -17.79
C ARG A 163 -2.14 9.74 -18.41
N SER A 164 -2.15 8.58 -17.76
CA SER A 164 -2.96 7.41 -18.12
C SER A 164 -4.32 7.45 -17.41
N GLU A 165 -5.27 6.65 -17.90
CA GLU A 165 -6.54 6.37 -17.20
C GLU A 165 -6.35 5.38 -16.04
N THR A 166 -5.21 4.67 -16.00
CA THR A 166 -4.89 3.72 -14.94
C THR A 166 -4.82 4.41 -13.58
N THR A 167 -5.50 3.81 -12.61
CA THR A 167 -5.46 4.18 -11.19
C THR A 167 -5.38 2.93 -10.33
N SER A 168 -4.73 3.02 -9.18
CA SER A 168 -4.72 1.96 -8.18
C SER A 168 -4.88 2.55 -6.77
N TYR A 169 -5.36 1.76 -5.83
CA TYR A 169 -5.55 2.21 -4.45
C TYR A 169 -4.61 1.46 -3.50
N CYS A 170 -4.00 2.20 -2.58
CA CYS A 170 -3.21 1.67 -1.48
C CYS A 170 -3.74 2.23 -0.15
N ASN A 171 -3.95 1.35 0.84
CA ASN A 171 -4.39 1.73 2.19
C ASN A 171 -3.46 2.75 2.88
N TYR A 172 -2.20 2.86 2.45
CA TYR A 172 -1.19 3.69 3.13
C TYR A 172 -0.74 4.90 2.33
N LYS A 173 -1.05 4.94 1.03
CA LYS A 173 -0.63 6.00 0.11
C LYS A 173 -1.78 6.66 -0.65
N GLY A 174 -2.99 6.10 -0.57
CA GLY A 174 -4.16 6.60 -1.27
C GLY A 174 -4.24 6.13 -2.73
N PHE A 175 -4.89 6.93 -3.57
CA PHE A 175 -5.02 6.64 -5.00
C PHE A 175 -3.76 7.06 -5.76
N ALA A 176 -3.14 6.11 -6.46
CA ALA A 176 -2.05 6.36 -7.39
C ALA A 176 -2.61 6.73 -8.78
N THR A 177 -1.97 7.70 -9.43
CA THR A 177 -2.18 8.04 -10.84
C THR A 177 -0.97 7.63 -11.64
N TYR A 178 -1.17 7.07 -12.83
CA TYR A 178 -0.08 6.56 -13.67
C TYR A 178 0.20 7.47 -14.87
N TRP A 179 1.43 7.39 -15.38
CA TRP A 179 1.95 8.20 -16.46
C TRP A 179 2.72 7.31 -17.45
N SER A 180 2.41 7.48 -18.73
CA SER A 180 3.01 6.76 -19.84
C SER A 180 4.08 7.63 -20.52
N PHE A 181 5.17 7.01 -20.96
CA PHE A 181 6.18 7.67 -21.77
C PHE A 181 5.68 7.81 -23.20
N VAL A 182 5.85 9.00 -23.79
CA VAL A 182 5.48 9.29 -25.18
C VAL A 182 6.60 10.09 -25.84
N SER A 183 7.20 9.53 -26.90
CA SER A 183 8.20 10.21 -27.73
C SER A 183 7.98 9.87 -29.21
N GLY A 184 7.36 10.79 -29.94
CA GLY A 184 6.90 10.53 -31.32
C GLY A 184 5.85 9.42 -31.33
N GLU A 185 6.09 8.37 -32.12
CA GLU A 185 5.23 7.18 -32.18
C GLU A 185 5.52 6.15 -31.08
N HIS A 186 6.61 6.32 -30.32
CA HIS A 186 6.98 5.38 -29.28
C HIS A 186 6.21 5.68 -27.99
N VAL A 187 5.45 4.70 -27.51
CA VAL A 187 4.69 4.78 -26.26
C VAL A 187 5.05 3.59 -25.38
N VAL A 188 5.37 3.87 -24.12
CA VAL A 188 5.48 2.85 -23.07
C VAL A 188 4.50 3.19 -21.97
N GLU A 189 3.51 2.33 -21.78
CA GLU A 189 2.41 2.58 -20.85
C GLU A 189 2.83 2.47 -19.38
N ASP A 190 2.27 3.35 -18.54
CA ASP A 190 2.33 3.29 -17.08
C ASP A 190 3.76 3.16 -16.50
N VAL A 191 4.73 3.87 -17.09
CA VAL A 191 6.14 3.86 -16.66
C VAL A 191 6.39 4.47 -15.28
N ALA A 192 5.51 5.37 -14.85
CA ALA A 192 5.61 6.08 -13.59
C ALA A 192 4.26 6.19 -12.88
N TRP A 193 4.29 6.35 -11.57
CA TRP A 193 3.11 6.66 -10.77
C TRP A 193 3.37 7.81 -9.81
N SER A 194 2.29 8.44 -9.36
CA SER A 194 2.30 9.51 -8.36
C SER A 194 1.09 9.43 -7.45
N TYR A 195 1.23 9.95 -6.22
CA TYR A 195 0.12 10.10 -5.27
C TYR A 195 -0.22 11.58 -5.11
N PRO A 196 -1.28 12.10 -5.74
CA PRO A 196 -1.63 13.53 -5.69
C PRO A 196 -2.22 13.97 -4.34
N GLY A 197 -2.84 13.04 -3.60
CA GLY A 197 -3.46 13.30 -2.30
C GLY A 197 -3.26 12.15 -1.33
N PRO A 198 -2.01 11.86 -0.92
CA PRO A 198 -1.73 10.79 0.02
C PRO A 198 -2.23 11.14 1.43
N PRO A 199 -2.45 10.13 2.30
CA PRO A 199 -2.72 10.36 3.71
C PRO A 199 -1.51 10.98 4.43
N PRO A 200 -1.69 11.54 5.65
CA PRO A 200 -0.66 12.29 6.38
C PRO A 200 0.72 11.62 6.45
N GLU A 201 0.75 10.30 6.63
CA GLU A 201 1.98 9.51 6.78
C GLU A 201 2.83 9.49 5.50
N SER A 202 2.21 9.75 4.34
CA SER A 202 2.86 9.74 3.02
C SER A 202 2.89 11.12 2.35
N VAL A 203 2.56 12.19 3.08
CA VAL A 203 2.62 13.58 2.56
C VAL A 203 3.98 13.97 1.95
N PRO A 204 5.15 13.55 2.48
CA PRO A 204 6.43 13.94 1.91
C PRO A 204 6.66 13.56 0.44
N ILE A 205 5.89 12.60 -0.10
CA ILE A 205 5.94 12.19 -1.51
C ILE A 205 4.74 12.68 -2.32
N LYS A 206 3.94 13.61 -1.79
CA LYS A 206 2.75 14.14 -2.47
C LYS A 206 3.14 14.75 -3.81
N GLY A 207 2.54 14.25 -4.88
CA GLY A 207 2.79 14.71 -6.24
C GLY A 207 4.14 14.29 -6.83
N PHE A 208 5.01 13.61 -6.06
CA PHE A 208 6.28 13.12 -6.57
C PHE A 208 6.06 11.87 -7.44
N LEU A 209 7.01 11.60 -8.32
CA LEU A 209 6.98 10.47 -9.25
C LEU A 209 7.92 9.36 -8.77
N SER A 210 7.49 8.11 -8.91
CA SER A 210 8.34 6.92 -8.83
C SER A 210 8.09 6.05 -10.07
N PHE A 211 9.02 5.14 -10.38
CA PHE A 211 9.10 4.47 -11.68
C PHE A 211 9.05 2.95 -11.56
N ASP A 212 8.40 2.31 -12.54
CA ASP A 212 8.26 0.85 -12.62
C ASP A 212 9.47 0.22 -13.31
N ASP A 213 10.33 -0.41 -12.52
CA ASP A 213 11.56 -1.08 -12.94
C ASP A 213 11.33 -2.31 -13.83
N THR A 214 10.09 -2.75 -14.01
CA THR A 214 9.73 -3.77 -15.01
C THR A 214 9.42 -3.17 -16.39
N ARG A 215 9.26 -1.85 -16.47
CA ARG A 215 8.92 -1.10 -17.69
C ARG A 215 10.05 -0.20 -18.18
N VAL A 216 10.90 0.27 -17.26
CA VAL A 216 11.97 1.22 -17.55
C VAL A 216 13.27 0.83 -16.85
N ASP A 217 14.40 1.32 -17.38
CA ASP A 217 15.69 1.15 -16.73
C ASP A 217 15.77 2.13 -15.54
N VAL A 218 15.67 1.62 -14.32
CA VAL A 218 15.81 2.38 -13.08
C VAL A 218 17.14 2.04 -12.42
N LEU A 219 17.98 3.04 -12.19
CA LEU A 219 19.21 2.91 -11.44
C LEU A 219 19.20 3.88 -10.24
N ALA A 220 19.38 3.32 -9.05
CA ALA A 220 19.47 4.07 -7.79
C ALA A 220 20.86 3.86 -7.18
N GLU A 221 21.72 4.87 -7.27
CA GLU A 221 23.10 4.78 -6.79
C GLU A 221 23.26 5.39 -5.40
N LEU A 222 24.13 4.81 -4.60
CA LEU A 222 24.54 5.43 -3.34
C LEU A 222 25.35 6.70 -3.62
N PRO A 223 25.29 7.71 -2.72
CA PRO A 223 26.20 8.84 -2.80
C PRO A 223 27.65 8.34 -2.85
N VAL A 224 28.46 8.91 -3.73
CA VAL A 224 29.89 8.60 -3.75
C VAL A 224 30.49 9.16 -2.47
N SER A 225 30.96 8.30 -1.58
CA SER A 225 31.73 8.73 -0.42
C SER A 225 32.98 9.43 -0.95
N GLY A 226 33.06 10.76 -0.78
CA GLY A 226 34.31 11.47 -1.01
C GLY A 226 35.38 10.80 -0.15
N ARG A 227 36.44 10.28 -0.76
CA ARG A 227 37.67 10.00 -0.01
C ARG A 227 38.17 11.36 0.44
N SER A 228 38.02 11.66 1.73
CA SER A 228 38.74 12.75 2.39
C SER A 228 40.24 12.50 2.31
#